data_AF-A0A4V1RH18-F1
#
_entry.id   AF-A0A4V1RH18-F1
#
_cell.length_a   1.000
_cell.length_b   1.000
_cell.length_c   1.000
_cell.angle_alpha   90.00
_cell.angle_beta   90.00
_cell.angle_gamma   90.00
#
_symmetry.space_group_name_H-M   'P 1'
#
loop_
_entity.id
_entity.type
_entity.pdbx_description
1 polymer ?
#
loop_
_entity_poly.entity_id
_entity_poly.type
_entity_poly.pdbx_seq_one_letter_code
_entity_poly.pdbx_strand_id
1 'polypeptide(L)'
;MHIKNTIQDFVNKFKMNDLNMGEIVYTDDENEISFPVNLNGEIRFFYSHLILNDHPTFDGAFFIQIVESQELKEMLSGWRVQNDTAWHDDYVIFAERNGDVLFCDIKNITSPVYGSIQKRNFIISSSLADFLDSFCSAIEIEQSKYDGDVTADDFNFREDFLKDIDLMLKNKLKDVEAEGFKQFFFD
;
A
#
# COMPACT_ATOMS: atom_id res chain seq x y z
N MET A 1 18.91 1.98 -2.99
CA MET A 1 17.47 2.26 -3.01
C MET A 1 16.87 1.29 -4.02
N HIS A 2 16.10 0.30 -3.57
CA HIS A 2 15.59 -0.79 -4.42
C HIS A 2 14.17 -0.50 -4.95
N ILE A 3 13.62 0.67 -4.59
CA ILE A 3 12.26 1.13 -4.92
C ILE A 3 11.89 0.99 -6.40
N LYS A 4 12.82 1.21 -7.34
CA LYS A 4 12.55 1.05 -8.78
C LYS A 4 12.10 -0.37 -9.12
N ASN A 5 12.88 -1.37 -8.67
CA ASN A 5 12.57 -2.78 -8.96
C ASN A 5 11.25 -3.17 -8.28
N THR A 6 11.01 -2.68 -7.07
CA THR A 6 9.79 -2.98 -6.34
C THR A 6 8.55 -2.36 -6.99
N ILE A 7 8.63 -1.12 -7.49
CA ILE A 7 7.53 -0.50 -8.23
C ILE A 7 7.25 -1.27 -9.51
N GLN A 8 8.27 -1.68 -10.25
CA GLN A 8 8.09 -2.50 -11.43
C GLN A 8 7.39 -3.83 -11.10
N ASP A 9 7.78 -4.48 -10.00
CA ASP A 9 7.10 -5.69 -9.53
C ASP A 9 5.66 -5.40 -9.11
N PHE A 10 5.40 -4.31 -8.41
CA PHE A 10 4.05 -3.86 -8.05
C PHE A 10 3.14 -3.66 -9.27
N VAL A 11 3.63 -3.01 -10.33
CA VAL A 11 2.90 -2.90 -11.60
C VAL A 11 2.66 -4.27 -12.24
N ASN A 12 3.63 -5.18 -12.17
CA ASN A 12 3.47 -6.52 -12.70
C ASN A 12 2.42 -7.30 -11.91
N LYS A 13 2.44 -7.25 -10.58
CA LYS A 13 1.44 -7.90 -9.71
C LYS A 13 0.04 -7.34 -9.94
N PHE A 14 -0.07 -6.03 -10.15
CA PHE A 14 -1.35 -5.42 -10.52
C PHE A 14 -1.93 -6.02 -11.81
N LYS A 15 -1.08 -6.35 -12.79
CA LYS A 15 -1.50 -6.92 -14.08
C LYS A 15 -1.74 -8.44 -14.03
N MET A 16 -1.46 -9.11 -12.92
CA MET A 16 -1.65 -10.56 -12.79
C MET A 16 -3.09 -10.97 -12.46
N ASN A 17 -3.87 -10.07 -11.87
CA ASN A 17 -5.26 -10.34 -11.50
C ASN A 17 -6.21 -9.50 -12.38
N ASP A 18 -6.95 -10.16 -13.26
CA ASP A 18 -7.92 -9.52 -14.17
C ASP A 18 -9.11 -8.87 -13.44
N LEU A 19 -9.28 -9.14 -12.13
CA LEU A 19 -10.29 -8.49 -11.29
C LEU A 19 -9.83 -7.12 -10.77
N ASN A 20 -8.54 -6.80 -10.85
CA ASN A 20 -8.04 -5.48 -10.53
C ASN A 20 -8.67 -4.43 -11.46
N MET A 21 -8.99 -3.26 -10.91
CA MET A 21 -9.67 -2.18 -11.64
C MET A 21 -8.75 -0.99 -11.84
N GLY A 22 -8.93 -0.25 -12.93
CA GLY A 22 -8.13 0.92 -13.27
C GLY A 22 -6.81 0.56 -13.96
N GLU A 23 -5.87 1.49 -14.01
CA GLU A 23 -4.61 1.35 -14.74
C GLU A 23 -3.40 1.80 -13.92
N ILE A 24 -2.36 0.96 -13.89
CA ILE A 24 -1.04 1.31 -13.38
C ILE A 24 0.00 1.06 -14.46
N VAL A 25 0.74 2.10 -14.85
CA VAL A 25 1.84 2.01 -15.81
C VAL A 25 3.11 2.61 -15.22
N TYR A 26 4.20 1.84 -15.31
CA TYR A 26 5.55 2.31 -14.96
C TYR A 26 6.22 3.01 -16.15
N THR A 27 6.92 4.11 -15.87
CA THR A 27 7.80 4.82 -16.81
C THR A 27 9.21 4.93 -16.25
N ASP A 28 10.23 4.81 -17.11
CA ASP A 28 11.63 5.03 -16.71
C ASP A 28 11.94 6.52 -16.50
N ASP A 29 11.30 7.39 -17.29
CA ASP A 29 11.41 8.84 -17.16
C ASP A 29 10.37 9.36 -16.17
N GLU A 30 10.74 10.39 -15.40
CA GLU A 30 9.79 11.09 -14.52
C GLU A 30 8.70 11.74 -15.35
N ASN A 31 7.44 11.50 -14.98
CA ASN A 31 6.30 12.17 -15.56
C ASN A 31 6.40 13.68 -15.30
N GLU A 32 6.12 14.51 -16.31
CA GLU A 32 6.06 15.98 -16.18
C GLU A 32 4.79 16.41 -15.42
N ILE A 33 4.67 16.00 -14.15
CA ILE A 33 3.51 16.25 -13.31
C ILE A 33 3.92 17.16 -12.15
N SER A 34 3.16 18.26 -12.01
CA SER A 34 3.18 19.09 -10.81
C SER A 34 2.32 18.41 -9.74
N PHE A 35 2.93 17.92 -8.66
CA PHE A 35 2.17 17.34 -7.55
C PHE A 35 1.41 18.42 -6.77
N PRO A 36 0.15 18.16 -6.37
CA PRO A 36 -0.65 19.12 -5.60
C PRO A 36 -0.20 19.24 -4.12
N VAL A 37 0.72 18.37 -3.70
CA VAL A 37 1.33 18.30 -2.37
C VAL A 37 2.84 18.19 -2.51
N ASN A 38 3.58 18.58 -1.47
CA ASN A 38 5.03 18.39 -1.46
C ASN A 38 5.34 16.90 -1.25
N LEU A 39 6.05 16.27 -2.18
CA LEU A 39 6.47 14.87 -2.07
C LEU A 39 8.00 14.80 -1.97
N ASN A 40 8.49 13.86 -1.19
CA ASN A 40 9.93 13.59 -1.03
C ASN A 40 10.19 12.09 -0.97
N GLY A 41 11.44 11.66 -1.17
CA GLY A 41 11.85 10.28 -0.95
C GLY A 41 11.20 9.25 -1.88
N GLU A 42 10.98 8.05 -1.36
CA GLU A 42 10.39 6.91 -2.11
C GLU A 42 8.97 7.20 -2.59
N ILE A 43 8.13 7.90 -1.82
CA ILE A 43 6.78 8.24 -2.27
C ILE A 43 6.77 9.25 -3.43
N ARG A 44 7.75 10.17 -3.47
CA ARG A 44 7.93 11.01 -4.67
C ARG A 44 8.31 10.14 -5.86
N PHE A 45 9.27 9.22 -5.68
CA PHE A 45 9.69 8.32 -6.75
C PHE A 45 8.51 7.50 -7.28
N PHE A 46 7.64 7.00 -6.39
CA PHE A 46 6.41 6.29 -6.73
C PHE A 46 5.52 7.11 -7.67
N TYR A 47 5.11 8.32 -7.28
CA TYR A 47 4.24 9.15 -8.12
C TYR A 47 4.92 9.75 -9.35
N SER A 48 6.24 9.92 -9.33
CA SER A 48 6.98 10.43 -10.50
C SER A 48 7.12 9.40 -11.61
N HIS A 49 7.06 8.10 -11.31
CA HIS A 49 7.28 7.03 -12.31
C HIS A 49 6.05 6.15 -12.54
N LEU A 50 4.92 6.47 -11.92
CA LEU A 50 3.66 5.78 -12.13
C LEU A 50 2.65 6.71 -12.78
N ILE A 51 2.03 6.23 -13.85
CA ILE A 51 0.79 6.76 -14.38
C ILE A 51 -0.32 5.91 -13.76
N LEU A 52 -1.22 6.58 -13.04
CA LEU A 52 -2.36 6.00 -12.34
C LEU A 52 -3.62 6.59 -12.97
N ASN A 53 -4.55 5.75 -13.43
CA ASN A 53 -5.82 6.20 -14.00
C ASN A 53 -6.97 5.31 -13.53
N ASP A 54 -8.17 5.88 -13.47
CA ASP A 54 -9.44 5.19 -13.17
C ASP A 54 -9.41 4.43 -11.83
N HIS A 55 -8.85 5.07 -10.80
CA HIS A 55 -8.77 4.63 -9.41
C HIS A 55 -8.19 3.22 -9.25
N PRO A 56 -6.88 3.02 -9.52
CA PRO A 56 -6.29 1.71 -9.55
C PRO A 56 -6.51 0.92 -8.26
N THR A 57 -7.15 -0.24 -8.37
CA THR A 57 -7.62 -1.02 -7.23
C THR A 57 -7.14 -2.45 -7.35
N PHE A 58 -6.40 -2.92 -6.36
CA PHE A 58 -6.12 -4.34 -6.18
C PHE A 58 -7.37 -5.01 -5.60
N ASP A 59 -7.77 -6.14 -6.17
CA ASP A 59 -8.82 -7.01 -5.63
C ASP A 59 -8.23 -8.18 -4.83
N GLY A 60 -9.09 -8.95 -4.14
CA GLY A 60 -8.71 -10.10 -3.33
C GLY A 60 -8.49 -9.77 -1.85
N ALA A 61 -7.77 -10.65 -1.14
CA ALA A 61 -7.52 -10.50 0.30
C ALA A 61 -6.81 -9.18 0.62
N PHE A 62 -5.89 -8.78 -0.24
CA PHE A 62 -5.08 -7.56 -0.10
C PHE A 62 -5.71 -6.34 -0.79
N PHE A 63 -7.04 -6.30 -0.92
CA PHE A 63 -7.77 -5.17 -1.49
C PHE A 63 -7.28 -3.81 -0.95
N ILE A 64 -6.85 -2.94 -1.86
CA ILE A 64 -6.55 -1.53 -1.64
C ILE A 64 -6.83 -0.76 -2.93
N GLN A 65 -7.29 0.48 -2.80
CA GLN A 65 -7.35 1.44 -3.89
C GLN A 65 -6.21 2.44 -3.75
N ILE A 66 -5.43 2.64 -4.82
CA ILE A 66 -4.34 3.58 -4.88
C ILE A 66 -4.90 4.97 -5.18
N VAL A 67 -4.52 5.94 -4.34
CA VAL A 67 -4.91 7.33 -4.51
C VAL A 67 -4.13 7.93 -5.67
N GLU A 68 -4.82 8.53 -6.63
CA GLU A 68 -4.15 9.16 -7.76
C GLU A 68 -3.50 10.50 -7.36
N SER A 69 -2.44 10.88 -8.08
CA SER A 69 -1.57 11.99 -7.68
C SER A 69 -2.32 13.33 -7.51
N GLN A 70 -3.35 13.57 -8.33
CA GLN A 70 -4.18 14.77 -8.28
C GLN A 70 -5.16 14.80 -7.09
N GLU A 71 -5.47 13.64 -6.51
CA GLU A 71 -6.44 13.49 -5.41
C GLU A 71 -5.77 13.58 -4.02
N LEU A 72 -4.43 13.50 -3.96
CA LEU A 72 -3.67 13.49 -2.70
C LEU A 72 -4.03 14.63 -1.75
N LYS A 73 -4.26 15.83 -2.30
CA LYS A 73 -4.62 17.01 -1.50
C LYS A 73 -6.02 16.89 -0.90
N GLU A 74 -6.98 16.34 -1.65
CA GLU A 74 -8.37 16.18 -1.22
C GLU A 74 -8.47 15.09 -0.15
N MET A 75 -7.82 13.95 -0.36
CA MET A 75 -7.75 12.84 0.59
C MET A 75 -7.23 13.29 1.96
N LEU A 76 -6.12 14.05 1.97
CA LEU A 76 -5.57 14.60 3.22
C LEU A 76 -6.52 15.55 3.93
N SER A 77 -7.29 16.35 3.17
CA SER A 77 -8.24 17.29 3.76
C SER A 77 -9.44 16.60 4.42
N GLY A 78 -9.92 15.49 3.83
CA GLY A 78 -11.03 14.70 4.38
C GLY A 78 -10.69 13.97 5.68
N TRP A 79 -9.41 13.62 5.87
CA TRP A 79 -8.94 12.94 7.09
C TRP A 79 -8.63 13.87 8.26
N ARG A 80 -8.46 15.18 8.01
CA ARG A 80 -8.31 16.17 9.08
C ARG A 80 -9.64 16.33 9.84
N VAL A 81 -9.70 15.81 11.05
CA VAL A 81 -10.74 16.21 12.01
C VAL A 81 -10.31 17.50 12.69
N GLN A 82 -11.22 18.46 12.86
CA GLN A 82 -10.92 19.65 13.66
C GLN A 82 -10.41 19.25 15.05
N ASN A 83 -9.25 19.79 15.45
CA ASN A 83 -8.53 19.52 16.70
C ASN A 83 -7.86 18.14 16.83
N ASP A 84 -7.70 17.39 15.75
CA ASP A 84 -6.87 16.18 15.79
C ASP A 84 -5.38 16.54 15.70
N THR A 85 -4.65 16.30 16.78
CA THR A 85 -3.19 16.53 16.84
C THR A 85 -2.38 15.32 16.37
N ALA A 86 -3.02 14.18 16.09
CA ALA A 86 -2.34 12.95 15.67
C ALA A 86 -2.03 12.91 14.17
N TRP A 87 -2.71 13.74 13.36
CA TRP A 87 -2.49 13.84 11.92
C TRP A 87 -1.56 15.01 11.57
N HIS A 88 -0.53 14.75 10.75
CA HIS A 88 0.46 15.75 10.36
C HIS A 88 0.35 16.13 8.89
N ASP A 89 0.66 17.40 8.58
CA ASP A 89 0.68 17.94 7.23
C ASP A 89 1.73 17.28 6.32
N ASP A 90 2.70 16.60 6.94
CA ASP A 90 3.76 15.85 6.28
C ASP A 90 3.35 14.39 5.95
N TYR A 91 2.11 14.01 6.23
CA TYR A 91 1.60 12.71 5.84
C TYR A 91 0.99 12.76 4.44
N VAL A 92 1.16 11.67 3.70
CA VAL A 92 0.57 11.47 2.36
C VAL A 92 -0.16 10.15 2.36
N ILE A 93 -1.49 10.19 2.24
CA ILE A 93 -2.33 9.00 2.04
C ILE A 93 -2.14 8.57 0.58
N PHE A 94 -1.65 7.35 0.37
CA PHE A 94 -1.40 6.84 -0.97
C PHE A 94 -2.29 5.66 -1.34
N ALA A 95 -2.96 5.06 -0.36
CA ALA A 95 -3.97 4.05 -0.61
C ALA A 95 -5.05 4.04 0.48
N GLU A 96 -6.23 3.56 0.12
CA GLU A 96 -7.33 3.33 1.04
C GLU A 96 -7.92 1.92 0.92
N ARG A 97 -8.62 1.50 1.98
CA ARG A 97 -9.38 0.26 2.06
C ARG A 97 -10.57 0.50 3.00
N ASN A 98 -11.79 0.51 2.48
CA ASN A 98 -13.03 0.56 3.28
C ASN A 98 -13.08 1.70 4.34
N GLY A 99 -12.48 2.86 4.04
CA GLY A 99 -12.41 3.98 4.97
C GLY A 99 -11.24 3.94 5.97
N ASP A 100 -10.36 2.96 5.87
CA ASP A 100 -9.03 2.92 6.49
C ASP A 100 -7.97 3.28 5.44
N VAL A 101 -6.80 3.77 5.88
CA VAL A 101 -5.79 4.32 4.96
C VAL A 101 -4.39 3.84 5.23
N LEU A 102 -3.62 3.74 4.15
CA LEU A 102 -2.18 3.65 4.16
C LEU A 102 -1.58 5.01 3.83
N PHE A 103 -0.63 5.44 4.66
CA PHE A 103 0.02 6.73 4.48
C PHE A 103 1.52 6.66 4.73
N CYS A 104 2.25 7.59 4.12
CA CYS A 104 3.69 7.77 4.30
C CYS A 104 4.00 9.04 5.09
N ASP A 105 5.09 9.04 5.86
CA ASP A 105 5.72 10.26 6.39
C ASP A 105 6.78 10.79 5.40
N ILE A 106 6.54 11.96 4.81
CA ILE A 106 7.44 12.56 3.80
C ILE A 106 8.69 13.22 4.39
N LYS A 107 8.80 13.34 5.72
CA LYS A 107 10.04 13.82 6.37
C LYS A 107 11.18 12.83 6.22
N ASN A 108 10.87 11.56 6.02
CA ASN A 108 11.86 10.52 5.83
C ASN A 108 11.96 10.12 4.35
N ILE A 109 13.18 10.10 3.83
CA ILE A 109 13.48 9.76 2.43
C ILE A 109 13.10 8.32 2.06
N THR A 110 13.01 7.42 3.04
CA THR A 110 12.52 6.05 2.81
C THR A 110 11.00 5.95 2.81
N SER A 111 10.28 7.03 3.16
CA SER A 111 8.82 7.06 3.23
C SER A 111 8.22 5.89 4.02
N PRO A 112 8.49 5.77 5.34
CA PRO A 112 7.88 4.73 6.18
C PRO A 112 6.37 4.69 6.02
N VAL A 113 5.81 3.48 5.94
CA VAL A 113 4.40 3.23 5.70
C VAL A 113 3.70 2.92 7.02
N TYR A 114 2.57 3.59 7.22
CA TYR A 114 1.70 3.42 8.37
C TYR A 114 0.30 3.05 7.90
N GLY A 115 -0.37 2.22 8.70
CA GLY A 115 -1.80 1.98 8.60
C GLY A 115 -2.54 2.84 9.60
N SER A 116 -3.73 3.28 9.22
CA SER A 116 -4.69 3.93 10.13
C SER A 116 -6.03 3.23 10.02
N ILE A 117 -6.38 2.46 11.06
CA ILE A 117 -7.71 1.87 11.23
C ILE A 117 -8.51 2.68 12.22
N GLN A 118 -9.67 3.21 11.83
CA GLN A 118 -10.49 4.06 12.71
C GLN A 118 -9.69 5.17 13.41
N LYS A 119 -8.71 5.78 12.69
CA LYS A 119 -7.78 6.83 13.17
C LYS A 119 -6.78 6.39 14.23
N ARG A 120 -6.51 5.08 14.34
CA ARG A 120 -5.42 4.54 15.15
C ARG A 120 -4.27 4.17 14.24
N ASN A 121 -3.17 4.91 14.38
CA ASN A 121 -2.02 4.78 13.52
C ASN A 121 -1.05 3.74 14.08
N PHE A 122 -0.51 2.88 13.21
CA PHE A 122 0.53 1.92 13.54
C PHE A 122 1.48 1.75 12.36
N ILE A 123 2.73 1.39 12.63
CA ILE A 123 3.74 1.21 11.59
C ILE A 123 3.50 -0.13 10.87
N ILE A 124 3.61 -0.11 9.54
CA ILE A 124 3.54 -1.31 8.69
C ILE A 124 4.92 -1.60 8.10
N SER A 125 5.71 -0.58 7.81
CA SER A 125 7.06 -0.75 7.26
C SER A 125 7.93 0.48 7.49
N SER A 126 9.24 0.27 7.63
CA SER A 126 10.22 1.37 7.70
C SER A 126 10.53 2.03 6.35
N SER A 127 10.06 1.47 5.23
CA SER A 127 10.15 2.10 3.91
C SER A 127 8.98 1.73 3.00
N LEU A 128 8.71 2.56 2.00
CA LEU A 128 7.71 2.25 0.97
C LEU A 128 8.16 1.05 0.13
N ALA A 129 9.45 0.95 -0.17
CA ALA A 129 9.99 -0.18 -0.91
C ALA A 129 9.81 -1.51 -0.17
N ASP A 130 10.08 -1.59 1.13
CA ASP A 130 9.88 -2.84 1.90
C ASP A 130 8.38 -3.18 2.05
N PHE A 131 7.52 -2.16 2.13
CA PHE A 131 6.06 -2.37 2.13
C PHE A 131 5.60 -2.97 0.79
N LEU A 132 5.96 -2.35 -0.33
CA LEU A 132 5.57 -2.80 -1.66
C LEU A 132 6.11 -4.21 -1.95
N ASP A 133 7.35 -4.52 -1.54
CA ASP A 133 7.94 -5.85 -1.70
C ASP A 133 7.18 -6.92 -0.90
N SER A 134 6.82 -6.60 0.34
CA SER A 134 6.01 -7.48 1.20
C SER A 134 4.59 -7.66 0.65
N PHE A 135 3.97 -6.58 0.18
CA PHE A 135 2.63 -6.58 -0.43
C PHE A 135 2.61 -7.42 -1.72
N CYS A 136 3.58 -7.23 -2.62
CA CYS A 136 3.69 -8.02 -3.84
C CYS A 136 3.94 -9.50 -3.55
N SER A 137 4.73 -9.82 -2.53
CA SER A 137 4.95 -11.20 -2.07
C SER A 137 3.68 -11.82 -1.51
N ALA A 138 2.84 -11.04 -0.83
CA ALA A 138 1.58 -11.49 -0.29
C ALA A 138 0.56 -11.80 -1.40
N ILE A 139 0.46 -10.92 -2.41
CA ILE A 139 -0.34 -11.17 -3.63
C ILE A 139 0.15 -12.43 -4.36
N GLU A 140 1.47 -12.60 -4.51
CA GLU A 140 2.03 -13.78 -5.16
C GLU A 140 1.63 -15.07 -4.43
N ILE A 141 1.62 -15.07 -3.10
CA ILE A 141 1.16 -16.21 -2.31
C ILE A 141 -0.32 -16.48 -2.55
N GLU A 142 -1.17 -15.46 -2.43
CA GLU A 142 -2.61 -15.57 -2.68
C GLU A 142 -2.90 -16.16 -4.07
N GLN A 143 -2.27 -15.62 -5.11
CA GLN A 143 -2.56 -16.01 -6.49
C GLN A 143 -1.90 -17.35 -6.86
N SER A 144 -0.60 -17.52 -6.59
CA SER A 144 0.13 -18.69 -7.09
C SER A 144 -0.06 -19.95 -6.25
N LYS A 145 -0.25 -19.82 -4.94
CA LYS A 145 -0.41 -20.97 -4.03
C LYS A 145 -1.88 -21.29 -3.79
N TYR A 146 -2.74 -20.28 -3.75
CA TYR A 146 -4.15 -20.43 -3.39
C TYR A 146 -5.13 -20.18 -4.55
N ASP A 147 -4.66 -19.77 -5.73
CA ASP A 147 -5.53 -19.45 -6.89
C ASP A 147 -6.62 -18.42 -6.54
N GLY A 148 -6.29 -17.48 -5.64
CA GLY A 148 -7.22 -16.50 -5.09
C GLY A 148 -8.20 -17.05 -4.03
N ASP A 149 -8.26 -18.36 -3.82
CA ASP A 149 -9.17 -18.99 -2.86
C ASP A 149 -8.56 -19.12 -1.45
N VAL A 150 -8.57 -17.98 -0.76
CA VAL A 150 -7.94 -17.81 0.57
C VAL A 150 -8.94 -17.75 1.72
N THR A 151 -10.24 -17.91 1.45
CA THR A 151 -11.29 -17.98 2.47
C THR A 151 -11.77 -19.41 2.68
N ALA A 152 -12.20 -19.72 3.90
CA ALA A 152 -12.79 -21.00 4.25
C ALA A 152 -14.32 -20.94 4.12
N ASP A 153 -14.99 -22.08 4.30
CA ASP A 153 -16.45 -22.20 4.22
C ASP A 153 -17.22 -21.28 5.20
N ASP A 154 -16.55 -20.83 6.26
CA ASP A 154 -17.10 -19.90 7.26
C ASP A 154 -16.82 -18.42 6.94
N PHE A 155 -16.31 -18.13 5.74
CA PHE A 155 -15.90 -16.82 5.25
C PHE A 155 -14.72 -16.18 5.99
N ASN A 156 -14.06 -16.88 6.91
CA ASN A 156 -12.80 -16.43 7.49
C ASN A 156 -11.63 -16.77 6.56
N PHE A 157 -10.49 -16.08 6.74
CA PHE A 157 -9.26 -16.47 6.06
C PHE A 157 -8.81 -17.86 6.50
N ARG A 158 -8.33 -18.67 5.55
CA ARG A 158 -7.83 -20.00 5.84
C ARG A 158 -6.58 -19.93 6.73
N GLU A 159 -6.51 -20.80 7.73
CA GLU A 159 -5.37 -20.80 8.66
C GLU A 159 -4.03 -21.11 7.98
N ASP A 160 -4.02 -21.94 6.94
CA ASP A 160 -2.81 -22.28 6.20
C ASP A 160 -2.28 -21.06 5.43
N PHE A 161 -3.18 -20.30 4.80
CA PHE A 161 -2.85 -19.03 4.15
C PHE A 161 -2.27 -18.02 5.15
N LEU A 162 -2.92 -17.80 6.29
CA LEU A 162 -2.42 -16.87 7.31
C LEU A 162 -1.04 -17.28 7.85
N LYS A 163 -0.76 -18.58 7.98
CA LYS A 163 0.56 -19.10 8.41
C LYS A 163 1.65 -18.81 7.38
N ASP A 164 1.35 -18.92 6.08
CA ASP A 164 2.31 -18.57 5.03
C ASP A 164 2.59 -17.07 4.99
N ILE A 165 1.55 -16.24 5.14
CA ILE A 165 1.71 -14.79 5.20
C ILE A 165 2.55 -14.39 6.42
N ASP A 166 2.28 -14.96 7.60
CA ASP A 166 3.08 -14.70 8.80
C ASP A 166 4.55 -15.11 8.62
N LEU A 167 4.82 -16.27 8.02
CA LEU A 167 6.17 -16.72 7.72
C LEU A 167 6.87 -15.79 6.71
N MET A 168 6.16 -15.34 5.67
CA MET A 168 6.68 -14.43 4.67
C MET A 168 7.05 -13.07 5.29
N LEU A 169 6.15 -12.48 6.08
CA LEU A 169 6.36 -11.18 6.71
C LEU A 169 7.53 -11.21 7.70
N LYS A 170 7.66 -12.27 8.51
CA LYS A 170 8.78 -12.43 9.46
C LYS A 170 10.16 -12.46 8.79
N ASN A 171 10.22 -12.84 7.52
CA ASN A 171 11.47 -12.86 6.76
C ASN A 171 11.79 -11.52 6.09
N LYS A 172 10.83 -10.58 6.02
CA LYS A 172 10.96 -9.31 5.29
C LYS A 172 10.89 -8.08 6.18
N LEU A 173 10.08 -8.12 7.24
CA LEU A 173 9.77 -6.99 8.10
C LEU A 173 10.19 -7.26 9.54
N LYS A 174 10.33 -6.20 10.35
CA LYS A 174 10.47 -6.37 11.80
C LYS A 174 9.17 -6.88 12.40
N ASP A 175 9.24 -7.53 13.57
CA ASP A 175 8.06 -8.08 14.24
C ASP A 175 6.90 -7.07 14.36
N VAL A 176 7.18 -5.84 14.81
CA VAL A 176 6.15 -4.79 14.95
C VAL A 176 5.54 -4.36 13.61
N GLU A 177 6.33 -4.38 12.53
CA GLU A 177 5.90 -4.02 11.17
C GLU A 177 5.05 -5.14 10.56
N ALA A 178 5.46 -6.41 10.77
CA ALA A 178 4.69 -7.59 10.37
C ALA A 178 3.33 -7.68 11.08
N GLU A 179 3.29 -7.40 12.39
CA GLU A 179 2.02 -7.30 13.13
C GLU A 179 1.16 -6.16 12.59
N GLY A 180 1.73 -4.98 12.33
CA GLY A 180 1.00 -3.87 11.72
C GLY A 180 0.45 -4.22 10.33
N PHE A 181 1.22 -4.91 9.49
CA PHE A 181 0.75 -5.37 8.19
C PHE A 181 -0.46 -6.29 8.34
N LYS A 182 -0.37 -7.31 9.21
CA LYS A 182 -1.49 -8.24 9.44
C LYS A 182 -2.72 -7.52 10.00
N GLN A 183 -2.51 -6.62 10.96
CA GLN A 183 -3.58 -5.82 11.54
C GLN A 183 -4.31 -4.99 10.47
N PHE A 184 -3.61 -4.45 9.47
CA PHE A 184 -4.25 -3.68 8.41
C PHE A 184 -5.12 -4.51 7.46
N PHE A 185 -4.74 -5.75 7.18
CA PHE A 185 -5.39 -6.56 6.14
C PHE A 185 -6.36 -7.61 6.69
N PHE A 186 -6.19 -8.07 7.93
CA PHE A 186 -6.86 -9.25 8.46
C PHE A 186 -7.64 -9.05 9.77
N ASP A 187 -7.51 -7.89 10.43
CA ASP A 187 -8.26 -7.55 11.65
C ASP A 187 -9.39 -6.54 11.37
#